data_AF-A0A6I8VG09-F1
#
_entry.id   AF-A0A6I8VG09-F1
#
_cell.length_a   1.000
_cell.length_b   1.000
_cell.length_c   1.000
_cell.angle_alpha   90.00
_cell.angle_beta   90.00
_cell.angle_gamma   90.00
#
_symmetry.space_group_name_H-M   'P 1'
#
loop_
_entity.id
_entity.type
_entity.pdbx_description
1 polymer ?
#
loop_
_entity_poly.entity_id
_entity_poly.type
_entity_poly.pdbx_seq_one_letter_code
_entity_poly.pdbx_strand_id
1 'polypeptide(L)'
;MQIFCIQNKFFNFPSNMSVETSKLLIKKLPCDMDELAQLIRECKLITPRSLSSYGSRRAVIEYADAGQARKALEELNGLNDILDKPLCVSPFGPRVAHDGSRANKCTQTKPPPSESTATAKKEIRKQLGLIDTIYVEGARPDPANDPEESLNEADITAPANAVPIKTKKSRKSKLLAMQPYTYAISVDFEATCWEKQAPPQWRESEIIEFPAVLVNLKTGKVEAEFHTYVMPLESPRLSNYCTELTGIQQKTVEAGVPLQTALNLFCEWLRNELRVRNLVLPKTNKSNILGNCAFVTWTDWDFGICLAKECTRKRIRKPACFNQWIDARAIYREWYKYRPCNFADALSHVDLAFEGRAHSGIDDAKNLGALICKMVRDGALFSITKDLTPYQQLNSGF
;
A
#
# COMPACT_ATOMS: atom_id res chain seq x y z
N MET A 1 13.41 -24.68 38.48
CA MET A 1 14.15 -25.96 38.39
C MET A 1 13.28 -26.92 37.59
N GLN A 2 13.86 -27.56 36.56
CA GLN A 2 13.26 -28.54 35.59
C GLN A 2 12.24 -27.98 34.59
N ILE A 3 12.40 -27.99 33.25
CA ILE A 3 12.85 -28.96 32.21
C ILE A 3 11.68 -29.80 31.61
N PHE A 4 11.40 -29.51 30.33
CA PHE A 4 10.84 -30.32 29.22
C PHE A 4 9.40 -30.87 29.28
N CYS A 5 8.63 -30.69 28.19
CA CYS A 5 8.63 -31.65 27.06
C CYS A 5 7.87 -31.10 25.83
N ILE A 6 8.60 -30.98 24.73
CA ILE A 6 8.08 -30.86 23.36
C ILE A 6 7.58 -32.26 22.97
N GLN A 7 6.31 -32.40 22.60
CA GLN A 7 5.86 -33.60 21.89
C GLN A 7 5.76 -33.35 20.39
N ASN A 8 6.52 -34.19 19.69
CA ASN A 8 6.58 -34.43 18.26
C ASN A 8 5.22 -34.42 17.55
N LYS A 9 5.14 -33.67 16.44
CA LYS A 9 4.49 -34.17 15.22
C LYS A 9 5.48 -34.08 14.07
N PHE A 10 5.95 -35.27 13.67
CA PHE A 10 6.68 -35.50 12.44
C PHE A 10 5.82 -35.10 11.24
N PHE A 11 6.29 -34.15 10.45
CA PHE A 11 5.97 -34.10 9.02
C PHE A 11 7.20 -34.61 8.28
N ASN A 12 7.09 -35.82 7.71
CA ASN A 12 8.08 -36.37 6.79
C ASN A 12 8.03 -35.56 5.48
N PHE A 13 9.02 -34.70 5.28
CA PHE A 13 9.43 -34.20 3.97
C PHE A 13 10.70 -34.95 3.55
N PRO A 14 10.89 -35.24 2.24
CA PRO A 14 12.01 -36.05 1.78
C PRO A 14 13.33 -35.38 2.17
N SER A 15 14.19 -36.17 2.82
CA SER A 15 15.54 -35.83 3.24
C SER A 15 16.42 -35.51 2.04
N ASN A 16 16.53 -34.22 1.70
CA ASN A 16 17.61 -33.72 0.87
C ASN A 16 18.72 -33.20 1.81
N MET A 17 19.85 -33.91 1.77
CA MET A 17 21.02 -33.78 2.62
C MET A 17 21.44 -32.33 2.91
N SER A 18 21.46 -31.95 4.19
CA SER A 18 21.86 -30.62 4.66
C SER A 18 23.38 -30.48 4.66
N VAL A 19 23.89 -29.52 3.90
CA VAL A 19 25.26 -29.02 4.07
C VAL A 19 25.33 -28.29 5.42
N GLU A 20 26.16 -28.76 6.36
CA GLU A 20 26.45 -28.04 7.60
C GLU A 20 27.32 -26.82 7.27
N THR A 21 26.71 -25.63 7.22
CA THR A 21 27.43 -24.37 7.02
C THR A 21 27.00 -23.34 8.06
N SER A 22 27.97 -22.57 8.55
CA SER A 22 27.74 -21.41 9.42
C SER A 22 27.36 -20.15 8.64
N LYS A 23 27.35 -20.19 7.29
CA LYS A 23 27.06 -19.03 6.44
C LYS A 23 25.77 -19.21 5.65
N LEU A 24 24.99 -18.13 5.58
CA LEU A 24 23.80 -18.01 4.74
C LEU A 24 24.02 -16.95 3.65
N LEU A 25 23.40 -17.15 2.49
CA LEU A 25 23.38 -16.21 1.38
C LEU A 25 21.96 -15.73 1.14
N ILE A 26 21.77 -14.41 1.16
CA ILE A 26 20.58 -13.74 0.67
C ILE A 26 20.79 -13.42 -0.82
N LYS A 27 20.00 -14.05 -1.69
CA LYS A 27 20.16 -13.96 -3.16
C LYS A 27 19.53 -12.72 -3.80
N LYS A 28 18.55 -12.10 -3.12
CA LYS A 28 17.80 -10.93 -3.58
C LYS A 28 17.50 -10.02 -2.40
N LEU A 29 18.44 -9.13 -2.08
CA LEU A 29 18.28 -8.19 -0.98
C LEU A 29 17.16 -7.18 -1.33
N PRO A 30 16.08 -7.09 -0.53
CA PRO A 30 14.96 -6.18 -0.79
C PRO A 30 15.23 -4.75 -0.32
N CYS A 31 16.25 -4.57 0.50
CA CYS A 31 16.70 -3.37 1.21
C CYS A 31 18.21 -3.17 1.00
N ASP A 32 18.80 -2.11 1.56
CA ASP A 32 20.26 -1.97 1.67
C ASP A 32 20.85 -2.75 2.87
N MET A 33 22.17 -2.65 3.06
CA MET A 33 22.88 -3.42 4.09
C MET A 33 22.63 -2.90 5.50
N ASP A 34 22.44 -1.59 5.66
CA ASP A 34 22.19 -0.96 6.96
C ASP A 34 20.76 -1.24 7.42
N GLU A 35 19.81 -1.21 6.47
CA GLU A 35 18.42 -1.63 6.65
C GLU A 35 18.31 -3.12 7.02
N LEU A 36 19.09 -4.00 6.37
CA LEU A 36 19.13 -5.41 6.75
C LEU A 36 19.68 -5.59 8.19
N ALA A 37 20.72 -4.82 8.55
CA ALA A 37 21.27 -4.87 9.91
C ALA A 37 20.26 -4.36 10.95
N GLN A 38 19.50 -3.32 10.61
CA GLN A 38 18.43 -2.79 11.46
C GLN A 38 17.28 -3.78 11.62
N LEU A 39 16.84 -4.42 10.54
CA LEU A 39 15.81 -5.46 10.57
C LEU A 39 16.20 -6.62 11.51
N ILE A 40 17.45 -7.10 11.42
CA ILE A 40 17.96 -8.16 12.31
C ILE A 40 17.86 -7.74 13.79
N ARG A 41 18.16 -6.48 14.11
CA ARG A 41 18.07 -5.94 15.48
C ARG A 41 16.61 -5.79 15.95
N GLU A 42 15.77 -5.17 15.12
CA GLU A 42 14.38 -4.84 15.46
C GLU A 42 13.50 -6.09 15.59
N CYS A 43 13.68 -7.06 14.69
CA CYS A 43 13.02 -8.36 14.76
C CYS A 43 13.63 -9.29 15.82
N LYS A 44 14.67 -8.84 16.55
CA LYS A 44 15.40 -9.62 17.57
C LYS A 44 15.84 -11.01 17.07
N LEU A 45 16.28 -11.08 15.82
CA LEU A 45 16.77 -12.33 15.23
C LEU A 45 18.11 -12.71 15.85
N ILE A 46 18.52 -13.97 15.66
CA ILE A 46 19.87 -14.41 16.01
C ILE A 46 20.90 -13.42 15.42
N THR A 47 21.70 -12.83 16.29
CA THR A 47 22.69 -11.82 15.88
C THR A 47 23.83 -12.50 15.14
N PRO A 48 24.13 -12.08 13.90
CA PRO A 48 25.21 -12.68 13.13
C PRO A 48 26.58 -12.20 13.63
N ARG A 49 27.59 -13.05 13.45
CA ARG A 49 29.00 -12.70 13.67
C ARG A 49 29.49 -11.67 12.66
N SER A 50 29.04 -11.80 11.41
CA SER A 50 29.29 -10.79 10.38
C SER A 50 28.15 -10.72 9.37
N LEU A 51 27.97 -9.53 8.81
CA LEU A 51 27.03 -9.25 7.73
C LEU A 51 27.78 -8.47 6.65
N SER A 52 27.86 -9.02 5.44
CA SER A 52 28.67 -8.44 4.35
C SER A 52 27.94 -8.49 3.01
N SER A 53 28.17 -7.50 2.14
CA SER A 53 27.65 -7.51 0.77
C SER A 53 28.35 -8.58 -0.07
N TYR A 54 27.62 -9.24 -0.96
CA TYR A 54 28.15 -10.29 -1.84
C TYR A 54 27.77 -10.08 -3.31
N GLY A 55 28.38 -9.08 -3.94
CA GLY A 55 27.99 -8.63 -5.28
C GLY A 55 26.70 -7.80 -5.26
N SER A 56 26.09 -7.58 -6.43
CA SER A 56 24.92 -6.70 -6.53
C SER A 56 23.66 -7.35 -5.92
N ARG A 57 23.04 -6.65 -4.96
CA ARG A 57 21.78 -7.02 -4.27
C ARG A 57 21.82 -8.39 -3.59
N ARG A 58 22.94 -8.72 -2.96
CA ARG A 58 23.16 -9.98 -2.23
C ARG A 58 23.93 -9.70 -0.96
N ALA A 59 23.66 -10.48 0.07
CA ALA A 59 24.35 -10.39 1.35
C ALA A 59 24.74 -11.79 1.83
N VAL A 60 25.90 -11.90 2.47
CA VAL A 60 26.33 -13.09 3.20
C VAL A 60 26.26 -12.79 4.68
N ILE A 61 25.62 -13.70 5.40
CA ILE A 61 25.48 -13.66 6.85
C ILE A 61 26.26 -14.82 7.44
N GLU A 62 27.17 -14.53 8.35
CA GLU A 62 27.97 -15.53 9.05
C GLU A 62 27.55 -15.62 10.51
N TYR A 63 27.24 -16.84 10.96
CA TYR A 63 26.88 -17.16 12.34
C TYR A 63 28.03 -17.90 13.02
N ALA A 64 27.93 -18.08 14.35
CA ALA A 64 28.99 -18.73 15.11
C ALA A 64 29.20 -20.20 14.71
N ASP A 65 28.12 -20.92 14.39
CA ASP A 65 28.15 -22.34 14.05
C ASP A 65 26.97 -22.72 13.11
N ALA A 66 27.02 -23.93 12.56
CA ALA A 66 26.00 -24.43 11.63
C ALA A 66 24.61 -24.62 12.29
N GLY A 67 24.56 -24.87 13.59
CA GLY A 67 23.32 -24.98 14.35
C GLY A 67 22.61 -23.63 14.48
N GLN A 68 23.36 -22.56 14.76
CA GLN A 68 22.85 -21.19 14.77
C GLN A 68 22.43 -20.73 13.38
N ALA A 69 23.22 -21.02 12.35
CA ALA A 69 22.84 -20.68 10.97
C ALA A 69 21.54 -21.38 10.54
N ARG A 70 21.31 -22.63 10.96
CA ARG A 70 20.05 -23.33 10.68
C ARG A 70 18.85 -22.69 11.37
N LYS A 71 18.96 -22.38 12.66
CA LYS A 71 17.89 -21.68 13.40
C LYS A 71 17.61 -20.29 12.80
N ALA A 72 18.66 -19.55 12.47
CA ALA A 72 18.53 -18.23 11.85
C ALA A 72 17.91 -18.30 10.45
N LEU A 73 18.15 -19.38 9.69
CA LEU A 73 17.49 -19.62 8.42
C LEU A 73 15.97 -19.84 8.58
N GLU A 74 15.56 -20.57 9.62
CA GLU A 74 14.14 -20.76 9.96
C GLU A 74 13.49 -19.42 10.35
N GLU A 75 14.12 -18.62 11.20
CA GLU A 75 13.65 -17.29 11.61
C GLU A 75 13.55 -16.31 10.43
N LEU A 76 14.60 -16.21 9.61
CA LEU A 76 14.62 -15.34 8.42
C LEU A 76 13.59 -15.73 7.37
N ASN A 77 13.32 -17.03 7.21
CA ASN A 77 12.25 -17.50 6.33
C ASN A 77 10.85 -17.23 6.93
N GLY A 78 10.71 -17.21 8.25
CA GLY A 78 9.48 -16.82 8.94
C GLY A 78 9.10 -15.35 8.76
N LEU A 79 10.06 -14.49 8.40
CA LEU A 79 9.78 -13.09 8.04
C LEU A 79 9.10 -12.93 6.67
N ASN A 80 9.06 -13.97 5.84
CA ASN A 80 8.45 -13.90 4.51
C ASN A 80 6.96 -13.58 4.55
N ASP A 81 6.26 -13.90 5.64
CA ASP A 81 4.84 -13.62 5.81
C ASP A 81 4.56 -12.18 6.29
N ILE A 82 5.61 -11.49 6.75
CA ILE A 82 5.54 -10.12 7.30
C ILE A 82 6.10 -9.10 6.30
N LEU A 83 7.03 -9.53 5.44
CA LEU A 83 7.70 -8.67 4.47
C LEU A 83 6.99 -8.68 3.11
N ASP A 84 6.83 -7.51 2.49
CA ASP A 84 6.28 -7.33 1.13
C ASP A 84 7.00 -8.16 0.04
N LYS A 85 8.25 -8.58 0.29
CA LYS A 85 9.04 -9.46 -0.58
C LYS A 85 9.79 -10.48 0.28
N PRO A 86 9.74 -11.78 -0.08
CA PRO A 86 10.42 -12.80 0.70
C PRO A 86 11.94 -12.67 0.60
N LEU A 87 12.61 -12.89 1.73
CA LEU A 87 14.06 -13.00 1.80
C LEU A 87 14.45 -14.36 1.20
N CYS A 88 15.04 -14.34 0.01
CA CYS A 88 15.55 -15.56 -0.63
C CYS A 88 16.87 -16.01 0.03
N VAL A 89 16.78 -16.68 1.17
CA VAL A 89 17.93 -17.14 1.98
C VAL A 89 18.26 -18.60 1.67
N SER A 90 19.55 -18.93 1.54
CA SER A 90 20.01 -20.31 1.38
C SER A 90 21.35 -20.55 2.05
N PRO A 91 21.69 -21.80 2.45
CA PRO A 91 23.03 -22.16 2.91
C PRO A 91 24.11 -21.73 1.91
N PHE A 92 25.22 -21.20 2.42
CA PHE A 92 26.34 -20.69 1.63
C PHE A 92 27.64 -21.37 2.05
N GLY A 93 28.33 -22.05 1.13
CA GLY A 93 29.57 -22.75 1.45
C GLY A 93 29.97 -23.77 0.39
N PRO A 94 31.15 -24.42 0.54
CA PRO A 94 31.62 -25.44 -0.36
C PRO A 94 30.62 -26.60 -0.41
N ARG A 95 30.21 -27.03 -1.61
CA ARG A 95 29.50 -28.29 -1.77
C ARG A 95 30.52 -29.43 -1.62
N VAL A 96 30.24 -30.38 -0.73
CA VAL A 96 31.03 -31.63 -0.70
C VAL A 96 30.79 -32.34 -2.03
N ALA A 97 31.84 -32.46 -2.84
CA ALA A 97 31.79 -33.25 -4.06
C ALA A 97 31.73 -34.72 -3.67
N HIS A 98 30.58 -35.36 -3.85
CA HIS A 98 30.53 -36.80 -3.95
C HIS A 98 30.67 -37.20 -5.42
N ASP A 99 31.48 -38.23 -5.62
CA ASP A 99 32.00 -38.76 -6.86
C ASP A 99 30.94 -39.00 -7.94
N GLY A 100 31.32 -38.77 -9.20
CA GLY A 100 30.54 -39.21 -10.37
C GLY A 100 29.74 -38.16 -11.14
N SER A 101 30.41 -37.16 -11.73
CA SER A 101 30.27 -36.88 -13.18
C SER A 101 31.27 -35.81 -13.60
N ARG A 102 32.13 -36.15 -14.56
CA ARG A 102 33.10 -35.24 -15.20
C ARG A 102 32.43 -33.97 -15.70
N ALA A 103 33.05 -32.84 -15.38
CA ALA A 103 32.79 -31.55 -15.99
C ALA A 103 33.13 -31.60 -17.49
N ASN A 104 32.12 -31.40 -18.34
CA ASN A 104 32.35 -30.94 -19.70
C ASN A 104 32.29 -29.41 -19.72
N LYS A 105 33.46 -28.83 -19.95
CA LYS A 105 33.69 -27.41 -20.22
C LYS A 105 33.29 -27.16 -21.67
N CYS A 106 32.21 -26.43 -21.95
CA CYS A 106 32.01 -25.81 -23.27
C CYS A 106 30.92 -24.73 -23.30
N THR A 107 31.35 -23.53 -23.70
CA THR A 107 30.69 -22.49 -24.52
C THR A 107 29.35 -21.87 -24.08
N GLN A 108 29.36 -20.54 -24.12
CA GLN A 108 28.20 -19.65 -24.10
C GLN A 108 27.10 -20.09 -25.08
N THR A 109 25.86 -20.17 -24.60
CA THR A 109 24.66 -19.76 -25.35
C THR A 109 23.55 -19.33 -24.39
N LYS A 110 22.88 -18.23 -24.76
CA LYS A 110 21.72 -17.63 -24.09
C LYS A 110 20.52 -18.59 -24.20
N PRO A 111 19.78 -18.93 -23.13
CA PRO A 111 18.50 -19.62 -23.27
C PRO A 111 17.38 -18.61 -23.59
N PRO A 112 16.33 -19.03 -24.32
CA PRO A 112 15.25 -18.17 -24.79
C PRO A 112 14.34 -17.75 -23.62
N PRO A 113 13.62 -16.61 -23.74
CA PRO A 113 12.74 -16.16 -22.68
C PRO A 113 11.51 -17.07 -22.57
N SER A 114 11.19 -17.49 -21.34
CA SER A 114 9.98 -18.25 -21.03
C SER A 114 8.72 -17.39 -21.22
N GLU A 115 7.75 -17.93 -21.96
CA GLU A 115 6.57 -17.23 -22.46
C GLU A 115 5.61 -16.74 -21.36
N SER A 116 5.62 -17.29 -20.14
CA SER A 116 4.64 -16.94 -19.11
C SER A 116 4.81 -15.54 -18.49
N THR A 117 6.05 -15.07 -18.32
CA THR A 117 6.36 -13.72 -17.83
C THR A 117 6.26 -12.63 -18.90
N ALA A 118 6.36 -13.02 -20.18
CA ALA A 118 6.16 -12.11 -21.30
C ALA A 118 4.68 -11.78 -21.47
N THR A 119 3.78 -12.76 -21.29
CA THR A 119 2.33 -12.56 -21.42
C THR A 119 1.77 -11.62 -20.35
N ALA A 120 2.19 -11.74 -19.09
CA ALA A 120 1.73 -10.83 -18.02
C ALA A 120 2.22 -9.38 -18.21
N LYS A 121 3.47 -9.19 -18.66
CA LYS A 121 3.99 -7.85 -18.99
C LYS A 121 3.39 -7.29 -20.29
N LYS A 122 3.03 -8.15 -21.24
CA LYS A 122 2.37 -7.79 -22.49
C LYS A 122 0.91 -7.42 -22.24
N GLU A 123 0.23 -8.08 -21.29
CA GLU A 123 -1.15 -7.76 -20.88
C GLU A 123 -1.22 -6.41 -20.15
N ILE A 124 -0.27 -6.13 -19.24
CA ILE A 124 -0.13 -4.81 -18.61
C ILE A 124 0.19 -3.73 -19.66
N ARG A 125 1.05 -4.01 -20.65
CA ARG A 125 1.31 -3.09 -21.78
C ARG A 125 0.11 -2.91 -22.70
N LYS A 126 -0.71 -3.95 -22.89
CA LYS A 126 -1.94 -3.89 -23.69
C LYS A 126 -2.99 -3.06 -22.96
N GLN A 127 -3.13 -3.20 -21.65
CA GLN A 127 -4.02 -2.38 -20.82
C GLN A 127 -3.57 -0.92 -20.76
N LEU A 128 -2.26 -0.65 -20.68
CA LEU A 128 -1.71 0.71 -20.78
C LEU A 128 -1.83 1.30 -22.19
N GLY A 129 -1.66 0.49 -23.24
CA GLY A 129 -1.84 0.92 -24.64
C GLY A 129 -3.30 1.09 -25.06
N LEU A 130 -4.24 0.38 -24.43
CA LEU A 130 -5.67 0.61 -24.62
C LEU A 130 -6.09 1.98 -24.06
N ILE A 131 -5.46 2.46 -22.99
CA ILE A 131 -5.70 3.83 -22.47
C ILE A 131 -5.29 4.90 -23.50
N ASP A 132 -4.19 4.68 -24.25
CA ASP A 132 -3.78 5.58 -25.34
C ASP A 132 -4.70 5.48 -26.58
N THR A 133 -5.42 4.37 -26.75
CA THR A 133 -6.29 4.14 -27.93
C THR A 133 -7.74 4.57 -27.68
N ILE A 134 -8.18 4.70 -26.42
CA ILE A 134 -9.51 5.24 -26.06
C ILE A 134 -9.52 6.79 -26.15
N TYR A 135 -8.35 7.42 -26.33
CA TYR A 135 -8.20 8.84 -26.63
C TYR A 135 -8.21 9.15 -28.14
N VAL A 136 -8.99 8.42 -28.92
CA VAL A 136 -9.30 8.78 -30.31
C VAL A 136 -10.82 8.77 -30.50
N GLU A 137 -11.33 9.96 -30.79
CA GLU A 137 -12.73 10.37 -31.06
C GLU A 137 -13.65 10.69 -29.87
N GLY A 138 -13.78 11.99 -29.60
CA GLY A 138 -14.90 12.56 -28.83
C GLY A 138 -14.56 13.87 -28.13
N ALA A 139 -14.98 15.00 -28.71
CA ALA A 139 -14.92 16.38 -28.20
C ALA A 139 -13.54 17.08 -28.21
N ARG A 140 -13.21 17.68 -29.37
CA ARG A 140 -12.41 18.92 -29.38
C ARG A 140 -13.22 20.00 -28.65
N PRO A 141 -12.63 20.83 -27.77
CA PRO A 141 -13.25 22.07 -27.37
C PRO A 141 -13.42 22.97 -28.60
N ASP A 142 -14.58 23.56 -28.73
CA ASP A 142 -14.88 24.60 -29.72
C ASP A 142 -13.86 25.74 -29.60
N PRO A 143 -13.19 26.19 -30.67
CA PRO A 143 -12.30 27.35 -30.64
C PRO A 143 -13.03 28.67 -30.32
N ALA A 144 -14.36 28.68 -30.22
CA ALA A 144 -15.16 29.85 -29.84
C ALA A 144 -15.20 30.17 -28.33
N ASN A 145 -14.48 29.44 -27.48
CA ASN A 145 -14.50 29.62 -26.02
C ASN A 145 -13.12 29.99 -25.43
N ASP A 146 -12.32 30.76 -26.18
CA ASP A 146 -11.23 31.53 -25.58
C ASP A 146 -11.85 32.67 -24.75
N PRO A 147 -11.61 32.76 -23.43
CA PRO A 147 -11.96 33.96 -22.69
C PRO A 147 -11.04 35.09 -23.18
N GLU A 148 -11.64 36.15 -23.75
CA GLU A 148 -10.94 37.40 -24.07
C GLU A 148 -10.10 37.86 -22.87
N GLU A 149 -8.79 37.87 -23.03
CA GLU A 149 -7.88 38.52 -22.09
C GLU A 149 -8.14 40.04 -22.14
N SER A 150 -8.76 40.57 -21.09
CA SER A 150 -8.80 41.99 -20.82
C SER A 150 -7.37 42.49 -20.62
N LEU A 151 -6.87 43.25 -21.60
CA LEU A 151 -5.59 43.95 -21.58
C LEU A 151 -5.56 44.97 -20.43
N ASN A 152 -4.63 44.80 -19.50
CA ASN A 152 -4.16 45.89 -18.65
C ASN A 152 -2.87 46.44 -19.27
N GLU A 153 -2.97 47.61 -19.88
CA GLU A 153 -1.87 48.49 -20.27
C GLU A 153 -1.21 49.11 -19.02
N ALA A 154 0.11 48.94 -18.88
CA ALA A 154 1.04 49.96 -18.38
C ALA A 154 2.50 49.46 -18.47
N ASP A 155 3.25 50.08 -19.40
CA ASP A 155 4.69 50.45 -19.38
C ASP A 155 5.80 49.40 -19.17
N ILE A 156 6.99 49.44 -19.80
CA ILE A 156 7.58 50.15 -20.96
C ILE A 156 8.94 49.43 -21.24
N THR A 157 9.27 49.22 -22.53
CA THR A 157 10.60 49.01 -23.17
C THR A 157 11.67 48.02 -22.63
N ALA A 158 11.95 46.95 -23.39
CA ALA A 158 13.30 46.43 -23.71
C ALA A 158 13.24 45.36 -24.83
N PRO A 159 14.29 45.19 -25.67
CA PRO A 159 14.15 44.71 -27.05
C PRO A 159 14.10 43.18 -27.22
N ALA A 160 13.56 42.80 -28.36
CA ALA A 160 13.37 41.44 -28.86
C ALA A 160 14.68 40.63 -28.91
N ASN A 161 14.78 39.63 -28.03
CA ASN A 161 15.28 38.28 -28.30
C ASN A 161 15.31 37.49 -26.99
N ALA A 162 14.15 36.98 -26.57
CA ALA A 162 14.06 35.98 -25.53
C ALA A 162 13.05 34.92 -25.95
N VAL A 163 13.54 33.69 -26.11
CA VAL A 163 12.71 32.48 -26.25
C VAL A 163 11.74 32.46 -25.06
N PRO A 164 10.42 32.26 -25.27
CA PRO A 164 9.47 32.36 -24.17
C PRO A 164 9.71 31.22 -23.18
N ILE A 165 10.21 31.59 -21.99
CA ILE A 165 10.32 30.70 -20.84
C ILE A 165 8.89 30.35 -20.44
N LYS A 166 8.42 29.15 -20.83
CA LYS A 166 7.14 28.60 -20.37
C LYS A 166 7.15 28.62 -18.84
N THR A 167 6.37 29.53 -18.26
CA THR A 167 6.31 29.78 -16.82
C THR A 167 5.87 28.51 -16.10
N LYS A 168 6.51 28.19 -14.96
CA LYS A 168 6.18 27.00 -14.12
C LYS A 168 4.68 26.88 -13.78
N LYS A 169 3.94 28.00 -13.77
CA LYS A 169 2.47 28.06 -13.61
C LYS A 169 1.71 27.27 -14.69
N SER A 170 2.11 27.38 -15.96
CA SER A 170 1.46 26.70 -17.10
C SER A 170 1.61 25.16 -17.04
N ARG A 171 2.75 24.67 -16.55
CA ARG A 171 2.97 23.21 -16.37
C ARG A 171 2.16 22.65 -15.20
N LYS A 172 2.07 23.37 -14.09
CA LYS A 172 1.32 22.94 -12.89
C LYS A 172 -0.19 22.88 -13.15
N SER A 173 -0.75 23.86 -13.87
CA SER A 173 -2.17 23.84 -14.26
C SER A 173 -2.47 22.69 -15.21
N LYS A 174 -1.57 22.38 -16.14
CA LYS A 174 -1.71 21.25 -17.07
C LYS A 174 -1.71 19.89 -16.35
N LEU A 175 -0.83 19.69 -15.35
CA LEU A 175 -0.77 18.43 -14.59
C LEU A 175 -2.02 18.21 -13.73
N LEU A 176 -2.57 19.28 -13.13
CA LEU A 176 -3.84 19.21 -12.41
C LEU A 176 -5.01 18.90 -13.35
N ALA A 177 -5.01 19.46 -14.56
CA ALA A 177 -6.03 19.18 -15.57
C ALA A 177 -6.00 17.73 -16.09
N MET A 178 -4.91 16.99 -15.87
CA MET A 178 -4.77 15.58 -16.23
C MET A 178 -5.22 14.61 -15.13
N GLN A 179 -5.55 15.09 -13.92
CA GLN A 179 -6.05 14.23 -12.86
C GLN A 179 -7.46 13.74 -13.21
N PRO A 180 -7.71 12.41 -13.20
CA PRO A 180 -9.06 11.89 -13.47
C PRO A 180 -10.02 12.18 -12.32
N TYR A 181 -9.50 12.41 -11.10
CA TYR A 181 -10.30 12.69 -9.92
C TYR A 181 -10.14 14.15 -9.50
N THR A 182 -11.28 14.77 -9.19
CA THR A 182 -11.34 16.10 -8.58
C THR A 182 -11.43 16.03 -7.06
N TYR A 183 -11.91 14.90 -6.52
CA TYR A 183 -12.02 14.63 -5.10
C TYR A 183 -11.45 13.25 -4.74
N ALA A 184 -10.97 13.12 -3.51
CA ALA A 184 -10.60 11.85 -2.90
C ALA A 184 -11.33 11.71 -1.56
N ILE A 185 -11.71 10.48 -1.20
CA ILE A 185 -12.21 10.15 0.13
C ILE A 185 -11.17 9.27 0.82
N SER A 186 -10.41 9.86 1.72
CA SER A 186 -9.40 9.19 2.51
C SER A 186 -10.03 8.44 3.68
N VAL A 187 -9.70 7.17 3.85
CA VAL A 187 -10.19 6.29 4.93
C VAL A 187 -9.01 5.58 5.55
N ASP A 188 -9.00 5.48 6.88
CA ASP A 188 -8.04 4.71 7.66
C ASP A 188 -8.73 4.12 8.89
N PHE A 189 -9.01 2.82 8.89
CA PHE A 189 -9.70 2.18 10.01
C PHE A 189 -8.74 1.93 11.16
N GLU A 190 -9.20 2.19 12.39
CA GLU A 190 -8.58 1.54 13.55
C GLU A 190 -9.32 0.26 13.88
N ALA A 191 -8.56 -0.75 14.32
CA ALA A 191 -9.12 -2.05 14.69
C ALA A 191 -8.51 -2.59 15.99
N THR A 192 -9.21 -3.51 16.64
CA THR A 192 -8.69 -4.22 17.81
C THR A 192 -7.36 -4.90 17.47
N CYS A 193 -6.36 -4.71 18.34
CA CYS A 193 -5.01 -5.27 18.18
C CYS A 193 -4.40 -5.73 19.52
N TRP A 194 -3.32 -6.51 19.46
CA TRP A 194 -2.69 -7.13 20.63
C TRP A 194 -1.16 -7.12 20.50
N GLU A 195 -0.44 -6.99 21.61
CA GLU A 195 1.02 -7.01 21.64
C GLU A 195 1.60 -8.41 21.40
N LYS A 196 2.55 -8.54 20.46
CA LYS A 196 3.53 -9.65 20.28
C LYS A 196 3.06 -11.09 20.54
N GLN A 197 1.79 -11.36 20.34
CA GLN A 197 1.23 -12.71 20.31
C GLN A 197 0.47 -12.80 19.00
N ALA A 198 0.78 -13.82 18.20
CA ALA A 198 -0.17 -14.23 17.17
C ALA A 198 -1.50 -14.43 17.91
N PRO A 199 -2.56 -13.68 17.54
CA PRO A 199 -3.85 -13.91 18.14
C PRO A 199 -4.17 -15.39 18.02
N PRO A 200 -4.77 -16.04 19.03
CA PRO A 200 -5.35 -17.35 18.83
C PRO A 200 -6.19 -17.34 17.55
N GLN A 201 -6.31 -18.46 16.84
CA GLN A 201 -6.98 -18.50 15.53
C GLN A 201 -8.43 -17.96 15.54
N TRP A 202 -9.06 -17.84 16.73
CA TRP A 202 -10.37 -17.26 16.97
C TRP A 202 -10.39 -15.72 17.15
N ARG A 203 -9.24 -15.07 17.29
CA ARG A 203 -9.10 -13.67 17.66
C ARG A 203 -8.68 -12.86 16.43
N GLU A 204 -9.66 -12.43 15.65
CA GLU A 204 -9.44 -11.56 14.49
C GLU A 204 -9.74 -10.09 14.84
N SER A 205 -9.17 -9.16 14.09
CA SER A 205 -9.41 -7.74 14.28
C SER A 205 -10.86 -7.36 13.93
N GLU A 206 -11.45 -6.50 14.76
CA GLU A 206 -12.71 -5.82 14.53
C GLU A 206 -12.46 -4.32 14.42
N ILE A 207 -13.09 -3.64 13.45
CA ILE A 207 -13.05 -2.19 13.30
C ILE A 207 -13.62 -1.56 14.57
N ILE A 208 -12.91 -0.58 15.12
CA ILE A 208 -13.28 0.19 16.31
C ILE A 208 -13.37 1.70 16.05
N GLU A 209 -12.81 2.18 14.94
CA GLU A 209 -12.97 3.55 14.45
C GLU A 209 -13.21 3.54 12.95
N PHE A 210 -14.20 4.30 12.49
CA PHE A 210 -14.53 4.47 11.09
C PHE A 210 -14.53 5.97 10.73
N PRO A 211 -13.38 6.48 10.26
CA PRO A 211 -13.26 7.82 9.71
C PRO A 211 -13.38 7.83 8.18
N ALA A 212 -13.80 8.96 7.63
CA ALA A 212 -13.57 9.30 6.23
C ALA A 212 -13.46 10.80 6.03
N VAL A 213 -12.54 11.21 5.17
CA VAL A 213 -12.25 12.63 4.89
C VAL A 213 -12.37 12.88 3.40
N LEU A 214 -13.33 13.72 3.00
CA LEU A 214 -13.51 14.14 1.62
C LEU A 214 -12.64 15.37 1.34
N VAL A 215 -11.69 15.21 0.42
CA VAL A 215 -10.70 16.23 0.08
C VAL A 215 -10.85 16.66 -1.37
N ASN A 216 -10.89 17.97 -1.59
CA ASN A 216 -10.84 18.56 -2.93
C ASN A 216 -9.39 18.64 -3.40
N LEU A 217 -9.06 17.88 -4.45
CA LEU A 217 -7.68 17.74 -4.92
C LEU A 217 -7.14 18.99 -5.61
N LYS A 218 -8.03 19.87 -6.09
CA LYS A 218 -7.65 21.15 -6.69
C LYS A 218 -7.27 22.20 -5.63
N THR A 219 -8.07 22.30 -4.57
CA THR A 219 -7.87 23.31 -3.51
C THR A 219 -6.98 22.80 -2.38
N GLY A 220 -6.87 21.49 -2.21
CA GLY A 220 -6.21 20.84 -1.09
C GLY A 220 -6.97 20.91 0.23
N LYS A 221 -8.25 21.30 0.19
CA LYS A 221 -9.08 21.48 1.40
C LYS A 221 -9.87 20.22 1.71
N VAL A 222 -9.95 19.89 2.99
CA VAL A 222 -10.98 19.00 3.54
C VAL A 222 -12.32 19.73 3.47
N GLU A 223 -13.32 19.12 2.84
CA GLU A 223 -14.62 19.75 2.64
C GLU A 223 -15.76 19.01 3.35
N ALA A 224 -15.56 17.76 3.77
CA ALA A 224 -16.47 17.02 4.62
C ALA A 224 -15.72 15.92 5.38
N GLU A 225 -16.24 15.55 6.55
CA GLU A 225 -15.73 14.47 7.39
C GLU A 225 -16.89 13.58 7.83
N PHE A 226 -16.62 12.29 7.93
CA PHE A 226 -17.44 11.30 8.62
C PHE A 226 -16.59 10.66 9.70
N HIS A 227 -17.15 10.45 10.87
CA HIS A 227 -16.45 9.82 11.97
C HIS A 227 -17.43 9.11 12.90
N THR A 228 -17.18 7.83 13.16
CA THR A 228 -17.90 7.09 14.20
C THR A 228 -16.99 6.05 14.84
N TYR A 229 -17.18 5.82 16.13
CA TYR A 229 -16.61 4.66 16.80
C TYR A 229 -17.52 3.45 16.60
N VAL A 230 -16.90 2.27 16.54
CA VAL A 230 -17.57 1.00 16.32
C VAL A 230 -17.38 0.12 17.56
N MET A 231 -18.47 -0.50 18.01
CA MET A 231 -18.44 -1.43 19.14
C MET A 231 -18.05 -2.83 18.66
N PRO A 232 -16.90 -3.39 19.10
CA PRO A 232 -16.51 -4.76 18.80
C PRO A 232 -17.41 -5.75 19.55
N LEU A 233 -17.81 -6.84 18.90
CA LEU A 233 -18.75 -7.84 19.42
C LEU A 233 -18.05 -9.15 19.79
N GLU A 234 -16.98 -9.52 19.09
CA GLU A 234 -16.28 -10.79 19.29
C GLU A 234 -15.18 -10.65 20.35
N SER A 235 -14.50 -9.50 20.37
CA SER A 235 -13.54 -9.07 21.40
C SER A 235 -13.93 -7.71 21.98
N PRO A 236 -15.01 -7.60 22.78
CA PRO A 236 -15.53 -6.31 23.27
C PRO A 236 -14.58 -5.53 24.19
N ARG A 237 -13.60 -6.22 24.79
CA ARG A 237 -12.59 -5.61 25.67
C ARG A 237 -11.33 -5.32 24.88
N LEU A 238 -10.99 -4.04 24.74
CA LEU A 238 -9.73 -3.61 24.14
C LEU A 238 -8.55 -4.09 25.00
N SER A 239 -7.46 -4.45 24.33
CA SER A 239 -6.20 -4.70 25.01
C SER A 239 -5.56 -3.37 25.45
N ASN A 240 -4.67 -3.42 26.44
CA ASN A 240 -3.88 -2.24 26.83
C ASN A 240 -3.06 -1.72 25.64
N TYR A 241 -2.44 -2.62 24.87
CA TYR A 241 -1.70 -2.29 23.67
C TYR A 241 -2.56 -1.53 22.64
N CYS A 242 -3.78 -1.98 22.39
CA CYS A 242 -4.71 -1.32 21.47
C CYS A 242 -5.09 0.08 21.97
N THR A 243 -5.37 0.21 23.27
CA THR A 243 -5.71 1.49 23.89
C THR A 243 -4.54 2.47 23.85
N GLU A 244 -3.31 2.00 24.11
CA GLU A 244 -2.09 2.80 24.05
C GLU A 244 -1.74 3.21 22.63
N LEU A 245 -1.86 2.27 21.68
CA LEU A 245 -1.56 2.51 20.26
C LEU A 245 -2.55 3.52 19.68
N THR A 246 -3.85 3.23 19.76
CA THR A 246 -4.91 4.01 19.09
C THR A 246 -5.40 5.22 19.90
N GLY A 247 -5.19 5.23 21.21
CA GLY A 247 -5.73 6.24 22.13
C GLY A 247 -7.23 6.05 22.43
N ILE A 248 -7.90 5.11 21.76
CA ILE A 248 -9.32 4.83 21.94
C ILE A 248 -9.54 4.13 23.28
N GLN A 249 -10.33 4.76 24.14
CA GLN A 249 -10.65 4.24 25.46
C GLN A 249 -11.76 3.21 25.39
N GLN A 250 -11.78 2.26 26.34
CA GLN A 250 -12.82 1.23 26.44
C GLN A 250 -14.24 1.84 26.45
N LYS A 251 -14.46 2.90 27.23
CA LYS A 251 -15.75 3.62 27.27
C LYS A 251 -16.20 4.18 25.92
N THR A 252 -15.25 4.48 25.03
CA THR A 252 -15.53 5.05 23.71
C THR A 252 -16.10 3.99 22.78
N VAL A 253 -15.51 2.78 22.75
CA VAL A 253 -16.04 1.68 21.93
C VAL A 253 -17.33 1.10 22.49
N GLU A 254 -17.50 1.12 23.82
CA GLU A 254 -18.76 0.71 24.47
C GLU A 254 -19.94 1.64 24.13
N ALA A 255 -19.66 2.93 23.91
CA ALA A 255 -20.64 3.90 23.41
C ALA A 255 -20.74 3.93 21.88
N GLY A 256 -19.92 3.15 21.17
CA GLY A 256 -19.91 3.06 19.72
C GLY A 256 -21.13 2.32 19.16
N VAL A 257 -21.27 2.35 17.83
CA VAL A 257 -22.36 1.64 17.15
C VAL A 257 -21.88 0.29 16.59
N PRO A 258 -22.76 -0.69 16.36
CA PRO A 258 -22.38 -1.91 15.65
C PRO A 258 -21.89 -1.60 14.23
N LEU A 259 -20.96 -2.42 13.69
CA LEU A 259 -20.39 -2.22 12.34
C LEU A 259 -21.44 -2.05 11.24
N GLN A 260 -22.52 -2.84 11.27
CA GLN A 260 -23.61 -2.73 10.29
C GLN A 260 -24.26 -1.34 10.32
N THR A 261 -24.43 -0.76 11.51
CA THR A 261 -24.97 0.59 11.69
C THR A 261 -23.98 1.64 11.21
N ALA A 262 -22.69 1.49 11.54
CA ALA A 262 -21.64 2.39 11.05
C ALA A 262 -21.59 2.44 9.51
N LEU A 263 -21.69 1.28 8.85
CA LEU A 263 -21.75 1.19 7.39
C LEU A 263 -22.98 1.90 6.82
N ASN A 264 -24.15 1.76 7.45
CA ASN A 264 -25.37 2.44 7.01
C ASN A 264 -25.25 3.96 7.15
N LEU A 265 -24.78 4.45 8.30
CA LEU A 265 -24.53 5.87 8.56
C LEU A 265 -23.52 6.45 7.55
N PHE A 266 -22.45 5.71 7.28
CA PHE A 266 -21.46 6.08 6.27
C PHE A 266 -22.09 6.17 4.87
N CYS A 267 -22.89 5.19 4.46
CA CYS A 267 -23.55 5.19 3.16
C CYS A 267 -24.53 6.35 3.01
N GLU A 268 -25.24 6.74 4.09
CA GLU A 268 -26.10 7.92 4.10
C GLU A 268 -25.31 9.21 3.93
N TRP A 269 -24.25 9.40 4.72
CA TRP A 269 -23.34 10.53 4.61
C TRP A 269 -22.76 10.63 3.19
N LEU A 270 -22.22 9.53 2.67
CA LEU A 270 -21.61 9.47 1.36
C LEU A 270 -22.63 9.80 0.25
N ARG A 271 -23.83 9.23 0.30
CA ARG A 271 -24.88 9.55 -0.68
C ARG A 271 -25.22 11.04 -0.66
N ASN A 272 -25.26 11.66 0.51
CA ASN A 272 -25.48 13.10 0.62
C ASN A 272 -24.33 13.89 -0.01
N GLU A 273 -23.09 13.63 0.39
CA GLU A 273 -21.92 14.35 -0.11
C GLU A 273 -21.74 14.21 -1.63
N LEU A 274 -21.95 13.00 -2.17
CA LEU A 274 -21.89 12.78 -3.61
C LEU A 274 -22.97 13.60 -4.34
N ARG A 275 -24.19 13.64 -3.80
CA ARG A 275 -25.30 14.39 -4.40
C ARG A 275 -25.07 15.90 -4.35
N VAL A 276 -24.71 16.46 -3.18
CA VAL A 276 -24.59 17.92 -3.02
C VAL A 276 -23.42 18.51 -3.81
N ARG A 277 -22.41 17.70 -4.15
CA ARG A 277 -21.21 18.12 -4.88
C ARG A 277 -21.14 17.61 -6.32
N ASN A 278 -22.18 16.91 -6.79
CA ASN A 278 -22.22 16.26 -8.10
C ASN A 278 -21.00 15.34 -8.35
N LEU A 279 -20.70 14.50 -7.37
CA LEU A 279 -19.60 13.54 -7.43
C LEU A 279 -20.10 12.16 -7.82
N VAL A 280 -19.28 11.47 -8.59
CA VAL A 280 -19.54 10.14 -9.14
C VAL A 280 -18.35 9.26 -8.79
N LEU A 281 -18.62 8.14 -8.11
CA LEU A 281 -17.62 7.11 -7.83
C LEU A 281 -17.39 6.23 -9.07
N PRO A 282 -16.24 5.55 -9.18
CA PRO A 282 -15.95 4.70 -10.31
C PRO A 282 -17.01 3.59 -10.49
N LYS A 283 -17.25 3.19 -11.73
CA LYS A 283 -18.21 2.17 -12.15
C LYS A 283 -19.63 2.34 -11.60
N THR A 284 -20.04 3.54 -11.19
CA THR A 284 -21.43 3.82 -10.81
C THR A 284 -22.27 4.33 -11.98
N ASN A 285 -21.63 4.86 -13.03
CA ASN A 285 -22.29 5.38 -14.22
C ASN A 285 -21.63 4.84 -15.50
N LYS A 286 -22.44 4.32 -16.44
CA LYS A 286 -21.95 3.80 -17.73
C LYS A 286 -21.31 4.88 -18.61
N SER A 287 -21.83 6.11 -18.58
CA SER A 287 -21.28 7.21 -19.39
C SER A 287 -20.01 7.81 -18.79
N ASN A 288 -19.76 7.58 -17.51
CA ASN A 288 -18.54 7.99 -16.81
C ASN A 288 -18.06 6.88 -15.87
N ILE A 289 -17.38 5.89 -16.45
CA ILE A 289 -16.88 4.72 -15.72
C ILE A 289 -15.78 5.10 -14.72
N LEU A 290 -15.00 6.13 -14.99
CA LEU A 290 -13.94 6.57 -14.09
C LEU A 290 -14.50 7.31 -12.87
N GLY A 291 -15.58 8.08 -13.04
CA GLY A 291 -16.07 8.99 -12.02
C GLY A 291 -15.18 10.25 -11.92
N ASN A 292 -15.40 11.05 -10.88
CA ASN A 292 -14.60 12.23 -10.54
C ASN A 292 -14.20 12.28 -9.06
N CYS A 293 -14.54 11.23 -8.31
CA CYS A 293 -14.21 11.01 -6.91
C CYS A 293 -13.82 9.54 -6.70
N ALA A 294 -12.85 9.26 -5.84
CA ALA A 294 -12.43 7.88 -5.52
C ALA A 294 -12.07 7.72 -4.04
N PHE A 295 -12.23 6.50 -3.53
CA PHE A 295 -11.67 6.16 -2.21
C PHE A 295 -10.16 6.00 -2.27
N VAL A 296 -9.49 6.40 -1.20
CA VAL A 296 -8.06 6.25 -1.02
C VAL A 296 -7.77 5.72 0.38
N THR A 297 -6.92 4.72 0.47
CA THR A 297 -6.39 4.17 1.72
C THR A 297 -4.87 4.15 1.63
N TRP A 298 -4.17 4.09 2.77
CA TRP A 298 -2.71 3.99 2.74
C TRP A 298 -2.26 2.67 2.13
N THR A 299 -2.96 1.57 2.43
CA THR A 299 -2.69 0.23 1.89
C THR A 299 -3.98 -0.52 1.58
N ASP A 300 -3.87 -1.75 1.07
CA ASP A 300 -5.02 -2.64 0.86
C ASP A 300 -5.67 -3.16 2.15
N TRP A 301 -5.10 -2.88 3.32
CA TRP A 301 -5.52 -3.48 4.58
C TRP A 301 -6.96 -3.11 4.94
N ASP A 302 -7.37 -1.85 4.82
CA ASP A 302 -8.67 -1.35 5.25
C ASP A 302 -9.85 -2.09 4.58
N PHE A 303 -9.97 -1.95 3.26
CA PHE A 303 -11.09 -2.53 2.51
C PHE A 303 -10.85 -3.97 2.08
N GLY A 304 -9.60 -4.32 1.74
CA GLY A 304 -9.23 -5.61 1.19
C GLY A 304 -9.03 -6.70 2.24
N ILE A 305 -8.73 -6.33 3.50
CA ILE A 305 -8.45 -7.28 4.57
C ILE A 305 -9.42 -7.07 5.74
N CYS A 306 -9.36 -5.92 6.41
CA CYS A 306 -10.07 -5.65 7.66
C CYS A 306 -11.59 -5.71 7.45
N LEU A 307 -12.15 -4.77 6.67
CA LEU A 307 -13.58 -4.70 6.40
C LEU A 307 -14.10 -5.97 5.72
N ALA A 308 -13.37 -6.51 4.75
CA ALA A 308 -13.77 -7.71 4.01
C ALA A 308 -13.89 -8.95 4.91
N LYS A 309 -12.88 -9.21 5.77
CA LYS A 309 -12.90 -10.34 6.70
C LYS A 309 -14.00 -10.17 7.73
N GLU A 310 -14.09 -9.01 8.37
CA GLU A 310 -15.09 -8.78 9.40
C GLU A 310 -16.52 -8.89 8.85
N CYS A 311 -16.80 -8.31 7.69
CA CYS A 311 -18.12 -8.44 7.05
C CYS A 311 -18.46 -9.91 6.75
N THR A 312 -17.50 -10.66 6.23
CA THR A 312 -17.70 -12.09 5.91
C THR A 312 -18.02 -12.90 7.16
N ARG A 313 -17.24 -12.72 8.23
CA ARG A 313 -17.40 -13.47 9.50
C ARG A 313 -18.70 -13.12 10.20
N LYS A 314 -19.08 -11.83 10.23
CA LYS A 314 -20.32 -11.33 10.84
C LYS A 314 -21.56 -11.44 9.95
N ARG A 315 -21.42 -11.99 8.73
CA ARG A 315 -22.50 -12.09 7.72
C ARG A 315 -23.14 -10.74 7.39
N ILE A 316 -22.33 -9.68 7.42
CA ILE A 316 -22.69 -8.32 7.02
C ILE A 316 -22.45 -8.18 5.52
N ARG A 317 -23.42 -7.60 4.80
CA ARG A 317 -23.23 -7.31 3.37
C ARG A 317 -22.29 -6.11 3.23
N LYS A 318 -21.07 -6.33 2.75
CA LYS A 318 -20.12 -5.26 2.46
C LYS A 318 -20.68 -4.34 1.35
N PRO A 319 -20.77 -3.02 1.56
CA PRO A 319 -21.20 -2.08 0.52
C PRO A 319 -20.30 -2.15 -0.72
N ALA A 320 -20.91 -2.16 -1.90
CA ALA A 320 -20.20 -2.35 -3.17
C ALA A 320 -19.22 -1.21 -3.48
N CYS A 321 -19.47 -0.01 -2.95
CA CYS A 321 -18.58 1.14 -3.11
C CYS A 321 -17.17 0.90 -2.54
N PHE A 322 -17.00 -0.01 -1.57
CA PHE A 322 -15.70 -0.41 -1.03
C PHE A 322 -15.00 -1.52 -1.83
N ASN A 323 -15.49 -1.84 -3.03
CA ASN A 323 -14.80 -2.78 -3.92
C ASN A 323 -13.79 -2.09 -4.84
N GLN A 324 -13.69 -0.77 -4.80
CA GLN A 324 -12.76 0.00 -5.61
C GLN A 324 -12.10 1.09 -4.78
N TRP A 325 -10.77 1.12 -4.78
CA TRP A 325 -10.00 2.14 -4.09
C TRP A 325 -8.62 2.32 -4.73
N ILE A 326 -7.97 3.38 -4.26
CA ILE A 326 -6.58 3.69 -4.57
C ILE A 326 -5.73 3.35 -3.35
N ASP A 327 -4.73 2.48 -3.58
CA ASP A 327 -3.61 2.23 -2.67
C ASP A 327 -2.60 3.38 -2.86
N ALA A 328 -2.62 4.33 -1.92
CA ALA A 328 -1.76 5.50 -1.96
C ALA A 328 -0.28 5.12 -1.88
N ARG A 329 0.08 4.11 -1.10
CA ARG A 329 1.48 3.66 -0.95
C ARG A 329 2.00 3.07 -2.25
N ALA A 330 1.17 2.37 -3.02
CA ALA A 330 1.56 1.86 -4.34
C ALA A 330 1.92 3.00 -5.30
N ILE A 331 1.06 4.02 -5.41
CA ILE A 331 1.32 5.20 -6.25
C ILE A 331 2.52 5.98 -5.72
N TYR A 332 2.62 6.16 -4.41
CA TYR A 332 3.72 6.87 -3.76
C TYR A 332 5.07 6.23 -4.11
N ARG A 333 5.18 4.90 -3.97
CA ARG A 333 6.39 4.13 -4.28
C ARG A 333 6.76 4.24 -5.75
N GLU A 334 5.77 4.21 -6.63
CA GLU A 334 6.02 4.31 -8.07
C GLU A 334 6.41 5.74 -8.48
N TRP A 335 5.82 6.76 -7.87
CA TRP A 335 6.08 8.16 -8.22
C TRP A 335 7.41 8.66 -7.67
N TYR A 336 7.64 8.55 -6.35
CA TYR A 336 8.85 9.07 -5.71
C TYR A 336 10.04 8.13 -5.81
N LYS A 337 9.84 6.90 -6.29
CA LYS A 337 10.86 5.83 -6.27
C LYS A 337 11.46 5.58 -4.88
N TYR A 338 10.70 5.91 -3.84
CA TYR A 338 11.03 5.76 -2.43
C TYR A 338 10.15 4.71 -1.77
N ARG A 339 10.70 3.93 -0.84
CA ARG A 339 9.97 2.88 -0.12
C ARG A 339 9.85 3.27 1.35
N PRO A 340 8.73 3.90 1.74
CA PRO A 340 8.61 4.37 3.11
C PRO A 340 8.44 3.20 4.07
N CYS A 341 9.12 3.29 5.22
CA CYS A 341 9.07 2.32 6.31
C CYS A 341 7.66 2.28 6.91
N ASN A 342 7.08 3.45 7.16
CA ASN A 342 5.72 3.61 7.69
C ASN A 342 5.07 4.87 7.09
N PHE A 343 3.85 5.20 7.52
CA PHE A 343 3.12 6.34 6.97
C PHE A 343 3.77 7.70 7.35
N ALA A 344 4.23 7.85 8.59
CA ALA A 344 4.92 9.07 9.05
C ALA A 344 6.23 9.34 8.29
N ASP A 345 6.97 8.30 7.93
CA ASP A 345 8.16 8.37 7.09
C ASP A 345 7.82 8.84 5.66
N ALA A 346 6.70 8.38 5.10
CA ALA A 346 6.21 8.86 3.81
C ALA A 346 5.87 10.35 3.82
N LEU A 347 5.24 10.85 4.89
CA LEU A 347 4.95 12.28 5.06
C LEU A 347 6.24 13.09 5.17
N SER A 348 7.16 12.65 6.04
CA SER A 348 8.43 13.33 6.29
C SER A 348 9.29 13.45 5.04
N HIS A 349 9.34 12.40 4.21
CA HIS A 349 10.08 12.38 2.95
C HIS A 349 9.58 13.42 1.92
N VAL A 350 8.33 13.89 2.04
CA VAL A 350 7.76 14.92 1.15
C VAL A 350 7.55 16.27 1.86
N ASP A 351 8.26 16.48 2.97
CA ASP A 351 8.23 17.68 3.81
C ASP A 351 6.84 17.99 4.40
N LEU A 352 6.04 16.96 4.69
CA LEU A 352 4.80 17.09 5.46
C LEU A 352 5.04 16.66 6.90
N ALA A 353 4.61 17.48 7.85
CA ALA A 353 4.54 17.11 9.25
C ALA A 353 3.23 16.33 9.51
N PHE A 354 3.29 15.33 10.38
CA PHE A 354 2.08 14.66 10.86
C PHE A 354 1.29 15.61 11.76
N GLU A 355 0.01 15.83 11.46
CA GLU A 355 -0.89 16.63 12.29
C GLU A 355 -1.83 15.74 13.11
N GLY A 356 -2.01 16.05 14.40
CA GLY A 356 -2.85 15.25 15.29
C GLY A 356 -2.11 14.08 15.93
N ARG A 357 -2.83 13.00 16.23
CA ARG A 357 -2.30 11.82 16.92
C ARG A 357 -2.14 10.66 15.94
N ALA A 358 -0.93 10.09 15.82
CA ALA A 358 -0.74 8.87 15.04
C ALA A 358 -1.58 7.71 15.61
N HIS A 359 -2.19 6.89 14.74
CA HIS A 359 -3.15 5.85 15.08
C HIS A 359 -4.48 6.37 15.66
N SER A 360 -4.80 7.63 15.38
CA SER A 360 -6.16 8.17 15.48
C SER A 360 -6.70 8.16 14.07
N GLY A 361 -7.67 7.30 13.76
CA GLY A 361 -8.06 7.05 12.38
C GLY A 361 -8.48 8.33 11.65
N ILE A 362 -9.18 9.25 12.33
CA ILE A 362 -9.57 10.54 11.73
C ILE A 362 -8.37 11.45 11.42
N ASP A 363 -7.33 11.44 12.27
CA ASP A 363 -6.12 12.22 12.03
C ASP A 363 -5.29 11.58 10.90
N ASP A 364 -5.16 10.25 10.89
CA ASP A 364 -4.48 9.51 9.82
C ASP A 364 -5.18 9.74 8.46
N ALA A 365 -6.51 9.70 8.41
CA ALA A 365 -7.28 10.02 7.20
C ALA A 365 -7.06 11.46 6.71
N LYS A 366 -6.93 12.44 7.62
CA LYS A 366 -6.60 13.85 7.26
C LYS A 366 -5.20 13.97 6.69
N ASN A 367 -4.22 13.35 7.33
CA ASN A 367 -2.84 13.33 6.85
C ASN A 367 -2.73 12.61 5.51
N LEU A 368 -3.50 11.53 5.30
CA LEU A 368 -3.57 10.84 4.01
C LEU A 368 -4.13 11.76 2.94
N GLY A 369 -5.20 12.49 3.24
CA GLY A 369 -5.75 13.53 2.39
C GLY A 369 -4.71 14.58 1.99
N ALA A 370 -3.94 15.09 2.96
CA ALA A 370 -2.86 16.04 2.73
C ALA A 370 -1.76 15.47 1.83
N LEU A 371 -1.35 14.22 2.05
CA LEU A 371 -0.38 13.51 1.22
C LEU A 371 -0.87 13.36 -0.22
N ILE A 372 -2.14 12.96 -0.42
CA ILE A 372 -2.71 12.83 -1.78
C ILE A 372 -2.65 14.17 -2.50
N CYS A 373 -3.04 15.26 -1.83
CA CYS A 373 -2.94 16.59 -2.43
C CYS A 373 -1.49 16.99 -2.74
N LYS A 374 -0.52 16.63 -1.90
CA LYS A 374 0.90 16.86 -2.19
C LYS A 374 1.35 16.07 -3.42
N MET A 375 1.03 14.79 -3.51
CA MET A 375 1.36 13.93 -4.65
C MET A 375 0.77 14.44 -5.95
N VAL A 376 -0.50 14.85 -5.93
CA VAL A 376 -1.17 15.47 -7.09
C VAL A 376 -0.48 16.77 -7.50
N ARG A 377 -0.12 17.63 -6.53
CA ARG A 377 0.62 18.89 -6.79
C ARG A 377 2.01 18.65 -7.38
N ASP A 378 2.64 17.54 -7.01
CA ASP A 378 3.95 17.13 -7.51
C ASP A 378 3.85 16.48 -8.91
N GLY A 379 2.65 16.05 -9.33
CA GLY A 379 2.34 15.57 -10.67
C GLY A 379 1.96 14.10 -10.76
N ALA A 380 1.86 13.39 -9.63
CA ALA A 380 1.45 11.98 -9.61
C ALA A 380 0.01 11.84 -10.10
N LEU A 381 -0.23 10.97 -11.09
CA LEU A 381 -1.57 10.67 -11.58
C LEU A 381 -2.20 9.55 -10.76
N PHE A 382 -3.43 9.78 -10.30
CA PHE A 382 -4.17 8.82 -9.49
C PHE A 382 -5.07 7.94 -10.36
N SER A 383 -5.08 6.64 -10.09
CA SER A 383 -5.97 5.67 -10.74
C SER A 383 -6.37 4.57 -9.74
N ILE A 384 -7.49 3.90 -9.97
CA ILE A 384 -7.90 2.74 -9.17
C ILE A 384 -6.83 1.66 -9.27
N THR A 385 -6.23 1.32 -8.13
CA THR A 385 -5.20 0.27 -8.03
C THR A 385 -5.80 -1.08 -7.67
N LYS A 386 -7.00 -1.08 -7.07
CA LYS A 386 -7.73 -2.29 -6.68
C LYS A 386 -9.19 -2.19 -7.08
N ASP A 387 -9.63 -3.24 -7.74
CA ASP A 387 -10.99 -3.39 -8.20
C ASP A 387 -11.44 -4.84 -8.02
N LEU A 388 -12.33 -5.05 -7.07
CA LEU A 388 -12.93 -6.35 -6.76
C LEU A 388 -14.25 -6.57 -7.51
N THR A 389 -14.70 -5.60 -8.31
CA THR A 389 -15.93 -5.73 -9.10
C THR A 389 -15.66 -6.54 -10.36
N PRO A 390 -16.55 -7.48 -10.73
CA PRO A 390 -16.46 -8.17 -12.01
C PRO A 390 -16.42 -7.17 -13.18
N TYR A 391 -15.60 -7.44 -14.20
CA TYR A 391 -15.30 -6.52 -15.31
C TYR A 391 -16.54 -5.92 -16.02
N GLN A 392 -17.66 -6.65 -16.03
CA GLN A 392 -18.90 -6.26 -16.73
C GLN A 392 -19.99 -5.70 -15.80
N GLN A 393 -19.74 -5.60 -14.50
CA GLN A 393 -20.73 -5.14 -13.53
C GLN A 393 -20.45 -3.70 -13.12
N LEU A 394 -21.49 -2.87 -13.20
CA LEU A 394 -21.50 -1.62 -12.47
C LEU A 394 -21.61 -1.92 -10.98
N ASN A 395 -21.07 -1.02 -10.17
CA ASN A 395 -21.44 -0.97 -8.77
C ASN A 395 -22.95 -0.72 -8.71
N SER A 396 -23.70 -1.71 -8.23
CA SER A 396 -25.07 -1.45 -7.80
C SER A 396 -24.97 -0.34 -6.76
N GLY A 397 -25.57 0.82 -7.07
CA GLY A 397 -25.62 1.94 -6.15
C GLY A 397 -26.16 1.49 -4.79
N PHE A 398 -25.77 2.26 -3.77
CA PHE A 398 -25.99 2.05 -2.33
C PHE A 398 -27.22 1.22 -1.93
#